data_AF-A0A7C9AF41-F1
#
_entry.id   AF-A0A7C9AF41-F1
#
_cell.length_a   1.000
_cell.length_b   1.000
_cell.length_c   1.000
_cell.angle_alpha   90.00
_cell.angle_beta   90.00
_cell.angle_gamma   90.00
#
_symmetry.space_group_name_H-M   'P 1'
#
loop_
_entity.id
_entity.type
_entity.pdbx_description
1 polymer ?
#
loop_
_entity_poly.entity_id
_entity_poly.type
_entity_poly.pdbx_seq_one_letter_code
_entity_poly.pdbx_strand_id
1 'polypeptide(L)'
;ELRAELKDDQKFSEIYNFTFDWAKEKGQKSLALDTAVGMWQLLFAEKQWPLIAHWCQFVQERHNKAISRDTWAQLLDFVNVRICLICPVSTHDSAVLRVFPESLVTVLQHL
;
A
#
# COMPACT_ATOMS: atom_id res chain seq x y z
N GLU A 1 -5.82 -7.13 22.54
CA GLU A 1 -7.10 -7.11 21.80
C GLU A 1 -7.13 -6.16 20.59
N LEU A 2 -6.22 -5.17 20.46
CA LEU A 2 -6.16 -4.28 19.28
C LEU A 2 -5.74 -4.93 17.94
N ARG A 3 -4.86 -5.96 17.98
CA ARG A 3 -4.41 -6.67 16.77
C ARG A 3 -5.52 -7.48 16.09
N ALA A 4 -6.53 -7.89 16.86
CA ALA A 4 -7.68 -8.61 16.32
C ALA A 4 -8.64 -7.67 15.57
N GLU A 5 -8.67 -6.38 15.95
CA GLU A 5 -9.50 -5.37 15.30
C GLU A 5 -8.99 -5.00 13.91
N LEU A 6 -7.69 -5.17 13.64
CA LEU A 6 -7.09 -4.99 12.31
C LEU A 6 -7.47 -6.10 11.32
N LYS A 7 -8.14 -7.17 11.78
CA LYS A 7 -8.72 -8.20 10.91
C LYS A 7 -10.07 -7.77 10.33
N ASP A 8 -10.70 -6.76 10.91
CA ASP A 8 -11.94 -6.19 10.40
C ASP A 8 -11.61 -5.17 9.29
N ASP A 9 -12.12 -5.39 8.08
CA ASP A 9 -11.81 -4.55 6.93
C ASP A 9 -12.27 -3.09 7.10
N GLN A 10 -13.35 -2.85 7.84
CA GLN A 10 -13.88 -1.51 8.09
C GLN A 10 -12.94 -0.75 9.04
N LYS A 11 -12.60 -1.35 10.18
CA LYS A 11 -11.64 -0.75 11.13
C LYS A 11 -10.25 -0.60 10.52
N PHE A 12 -9.79 -1.57 9.74
CA PHE A 12 -8.52 -1.48 9.03
C PHE A 12 -8.51 -0.26 8.10
N SER A 13 -9.60 -0.03 7.35
CA SER A 13 -9.71 1.13 6.45
C SER A 13 -9.68 2.46 7.20
N GLU A 14 -10.31 2.54 8.38
CA GLU A 14 -10.25 3.73 9.24
C GLU A 14 -8.81 3.98 9.74
N ILE A 15 -8.16 2.96 10.28
CA ILE A 15 -6.79 3.03 10.80
C ILE A 15 -5.80 3.38 9.67
N TYR A 16 -5.97 2.77 8.50
CA TYR A 16 -5.13 3.01 7.33
C TYR A 16 -5.21 4.46 6.87
N ASN A 17 -6.43 5.03 6.77
CA ASN A 17 -6.62 6.42 6.40
C ASN A 17 -6.08 7.39 7.47
N PHE A 18 -6.30 7.06 8.75
CA PHE A 18 -5.76 7.85 9.86
C PHE A 18 -4.23 7.89 9.86
N THR A 19 -3.58 6.77 9.55
CA THR A 19 -2.12 6.65 9.57
C THR A 19 -1.46 7.63 8.60
N PHE A 20 -2.08 7.90 7.45
CA PHE A 20 -1.56 8.90 6.50
C PHE A 20 -1.49 10.30 7.11
N ASP A 21 -2.56 10.72 7.78
CA ASP A 21 -2.62 12.05 8.42
C ASP A 21 -1.72 12.16 9.62
N TRP A 22 -1.52 11.06 10.34
CA TRP A 22 -0.64 11.00 11.50
C TRP A 22 0.84 11.02 11.10
N ALA A 23 1.20 10.29 10.04
CA ALA A 23 2.59 10.08 9.63
C ALA A 23 3.18 11.24 8.81
N LYS A 24 2.33 12.05 8.16
CA LYS A 24 2.79 13.18 7.34
C LYS A 24 3.22 14.37 8.21
N GLU A 25 4.17 15.15 7.71
CA GLU A 25 4.58 16.39 8.38
C GLU A 25 3.46 17.44 8.36
N LYS A 26 3.40 18.27 9.42
CA LYS A 26 2.42 19.34 9.53
C LYS A 26 2.58 20.33 8.38
N GLY A 27 1.49 20.59 7.66
CA GLY A 27 1.47 21.48 6.50
C GLY A 27 1.72 20.79 5.15
N GLN A 28 2.14 19.52 5.14
CA GLN A 28 2.34 18.76 3.91
C GLN A 28 1.06 18.04 3.46
N LYS A 29 0.91 17.92 2.13
CA LYS A 29 -0.16 17.16 1.47
C LYS A 29 0.25 15.74 1.09
N SER A 30 1.55 15.44 1.19
CA SER A 30 2.15 14.16 0.82
C SER A 30 2.97 13.61 1.97
N LEU A 31 3.08 12.29 2.03
CA LEU A 31 3.87 11.55 3.00
C LEU A 31 5.25 11.25 2.42
N ALA A 32 6.32 11.42 3.19
CA ALA A 32 7.65 11.04 2.74
C ALA A 32 7.69 9.54 2.36
N LEU A 33 8.40 9.21 1.29
CA LEU A 33 8.42 7.85 0.75
C LEU A 33 8.88 6.81 1.77
N ASP A 34 9.98 7.09 2.47
CA ASP A 34 10.54 6.19 3.49
C ASP A 34 9.53 5.92 4.61
N THR A 35 8.87 6.98 5.10
CA THR A 35 7.80 6.87 6.08
C THR A 35 6.61 6.08 5.54
N ALA A 36 6.19 6.32 4.30
CA ALA A 36 5.08 5.59 3.68
C ALA A 36 5.38 4.09 3.59
N VAL A 37 6.59 3.71 3.17
CA VAL A 37 7.06 2.33 3.11
C VAL A 37 7.05 1.68 4.49
N GLY A 38 7.57 2.36 5.51
CA GLY A 38 7.56 1.86 6.89
C GLY A 38 6.14 1.63 7.42
N MET A 39 5.23 2.58 7.18
CA MET A 39 3.83 2.46 7.61
C MET A 39 3.10 1.34 6.89
N TRP A 40 3.34 1.17 5.60
CA TRP A 40 2.79 0.07 4.81
C TRP A 40 3.25 -1.29 5.31
N GLN A 41 4.54 -1.48 5.54
CA GLN A 41 5.06 -2.73 6.11
C GLN A 41 4.42 -3.04 7.47
N LEU A 42 4.23 -2.01 8.31
CA LEU A 42 3.62 -2.17 9.63
C LEU A 42 2.13 -2.54 9.55
N LEU A 43 1.35 -1.80 8.75
CA LEU A 43 -0.11 -2.01 8.63
C LEU A 43 -0.42 -3.37 8.00
N PHE A 44 0.30 -3.74 6.94
CA PHE A 44 0.05 -4.98 6.20
C PHE A 44 0.71 -6.22 6.81
N ALA A 45 1.59 -6.08 7.80
CA ALA A 45 2.10 -7.20 8.58
C ALA A 45 0.96 -7.98 9.26
N GLU A 46 -0.05 -7.27 9.79
CA GLU A 46 -1.21 -7.89 10.44
C GLU A 46 -2.24 -8.44 9.44
N LYS A 47 -2.43 -7.76 8.29
CA LYS A 47 -3.31 -8.23 7.19
C LYS A 47 -2.68 -9.37 6.37
N GLN A 48 -1.40 -9.66 6.60
CA GLN A 48 -0.61 -10.70 5.92
C GLN A 48 -0.68 -10.62 4.39
N TRP A 49 -0.65 -9.42 3.83
CA TRP A 49 -0.72 -9.25 2.38
C TRP A 49 0.65 -9.56 1.74
N PRO A 50 0.78 -10.67 0.96
CA PRO A 50 2.09 -11.18 0.54
C PRO A 50 2.80 -10.30 -0.50
N LEU A 51 2.08 -9.37 -1.14
CA LEU A 51 2.61 -8.47 -2.16
C LEU A 51 3.20 -7.17 -1.58
N ILE A 52 3.14 -6.98 -0.25
CA ILE A 52 3.60 -5.73 0.37
C ILE A 52 5.07 -5.43 0.11
N ALA A 53 5.93 -6.45 0.16
CA ALA A 53 7.36 -6.29 -0.10
C ALA A 53 7.62 -5.82 -1.53
N HIS A 54 6.91 -6.41 -2.49
CA HIS A 54 7.00 -6.05 -3.90
C HIS A 54 6.45 -4.65 -4.18
N TRP A 55 5.35 -4.26 -3.51
CA TRP A 55 4.83 -2.90 -3.58
C TRP A 55 5.84 -1.88 -3.07
N CYS A 56 6.44 -2.12 -1.89
CA CYS A 56 7.44 -1.22 -1.33
C CYS A 56 8.64 -1.06 -2.28
N GLN A 57 9.16 -2.17 -2.81
CA GLN A 57 10.24 -2.14 -3.80
C GLN A 57 9.84 -1.36 -5.05
N PHE A 58 8.64 -1.61 -5.60
CA PHE A 58 8.15 -0.93 -6.80
C PHE A 58 8.08 0.59 -6.62
N VAL A 59 7.51 1.06 -5.51
CA VAL A 59 7.37 2.49 -5.25
C VAL A 59 8.74 3.14 -5.00
N GLN A 60 9.66 2.43 -4.35
CA GLN A 60 11.04 2.87 -4.17
C GLN A 60 11.81 2.99 -5.49
N GLU A 61 11.68 2.01 -6.38
CA GLU A 61 12.41 1.98 -7.65
C GLU A 61 11.80 2.88 -8.73
N ARG A 62 10.48 3.02 -8.78
CA ARG A 62 9.76 3.67 -9.91
C ARG A 62 9.24 5.06 -9.61
N HIS A 63 8.78 5.31 -8.38
CA HIS A 63 8.22 6.60 -8.01
C HIS A 63 9.30 7.48 -7.37
N ASN A 64 10.03 6.92 -6.38
CA ASN A 64 11.10 7.60 -5.63
C ASN A 64 10.74 9.03 -5.14
N LYS A 65 9.45 9.30 -4.93
CA LYS A 65 8.88 10.60 -4.53
C LYS A 65 7.89 10.41 -3.38
N ALA A 66 7.52 11.52 -2.74
CA ALA A 66 6.52 11.56 -1.67
C ALA A 66 5.14 11.07 -2.12
N ILE A 67 4.49 10.26 -1.29
CA ILE A 67 3.22 9.60 -1.56
C ILE A 67 2.05 10.54 -1.29
N SER A 68 1.19 10.72 -2.30
CA SER A 68 -0.04 11.49 -2.16
C SER A 68 -1.13 10.70 -1.43
N ARG A 69 -2.16 11.38 -0.91
CA ARG A 69 -3.32 10.70 -0.31
C ARG A 69 -4.02 9.79 -1.32
N ASP A 70 -4.08 10.21 -2.58
CA ASP A 70 -4.74 9.46 -3.64
C ASP A 70 -4.05 8.10 -3.83
N THR A 71 -2.73 8.12 -4.02
CA THR A 71 -1.90 6.91 -4.12
C THR A 71 -2.05 6.01 -2.90
N TRP A 72 -2.06 6.60 -1.70
CA TRP A 72 -2.25 5.87 -0.45
C TRP A 72 -3.61 5.15 -0.44
N ALA A 73 -4.70 5.84 -0.78
CA ALA A 73 -6.04 5.27 -0.80
C ALA A 73 -6.22 4.22 -1.90
N GLN A 74 -5.61 4.43 -3.07
CA GLN A 74 -5.66 3.49 -4.20
C GLN A 74 -5.07 2.12 -3.87
N LEU A 75 -4.00 2.09 -3.07
CA LEU A 75 -3.44 0.81 -2.62
C LEU A 75 -4.45 0.04 -1.75
N LEU A 76 -5.15 0.73 -0.85
CA LEU A 76 -6.15 0.11 0.01
C LEU A 76 -7.32 -0.46 -0.81
N ASP A 77 -7.80 0.29 -1.81
CA ASP A 77 -8.82 -0.20 -2.74
C ASP A 77 -8.34 -1.46 -3.48
N PHE A 78 -7.10 -1.45 -3.99
CA PHE A 78 -6.51 -2.60 -4.66
C PHE A 78 -6.46 -3.85 -3.78
N VAL A 79 -6.02 -3.68 -2.53
CA VAL A 79 -5.99 -4.75 -1.52
C VAL A 79 -7.40 -5.27 -1.25
N ASN A 80 -8.38 -4.38 -1.05
CA ASN A 80 -9.74 -4.77 -0.68
C ASN A 80 -10.52 -5.41 -1.83
N VAL A 81 -10.32 -4.96 -3.07
CA VAL A 81 -11.04 -5.45 -4.26
C VAL A 81 -10.46 -6.77 -4.78
N ARG A 82 -9.13 -6.94 -4.75
CA ARG A 82 -8.48 -8.06 -5.46
C ARG A 82 -8.06 -9.24 -4.61
N ILE A 83 -8.36 -9.25 -3.31
CA ILE A 83 -7.88 -10.32 -2.42
C ILE A 83 -8.61 -11.67 -2.56
N CYS A 84 -9.67 -11.83 -3.36
CA CYS A 84 -10.39 -13.11 -3.40
C CYS A 84 -9.96 -14.11 -4.50
N LEU A 85 -9.11 -13.77 -5.48
CA LEU A 85 -8.83 -14.72 -6.57
C LEU A 85 -7.33 -15.04 -6.69
N ILE A 86 -6.93 -16.08 -5.96
CA ILE A 86 -5.99 -17.11 -6.44
C ILE A 86 -4.68 -16.55 -7.02
N CYS A 87 -3.70 -16.26 -6.17
CA CYS A 87 -2.30 -16.27 -6.62
C CYS A 87 -1.53 -17.23 -5.71
N PRO A 88 -1.30 -18.49 -6.12
CA PRO A 88 -0.27 -19.30 -5.49
C PRO A 88 1.05 -18.55 -5.73
N VAL A 89 1.61 -17.99 -4.65
CA VAL A 89 2.90 -17.32 -4.67
C VAL A 89 3.99 -18.36 -5.00
N SER A 90 4.22 -18.60 -6.30
CA SER A 90 5.44 -19.26 -6.79
C SER A 90 6.42 -18.18 -7.20
N THR A 91 7.41 -18.03 -6.33
CA THR A 91 8.60 -17.21 -6.38
C THR A 91 9.45 -17.54 -7.61
N HIS A 92 9.36 -16.72 -8.65
CA HIS A 92 10.42 -16.36 -9.62
C HIS A 92 9.73 -15.87 -10.90
N ASP A 93 9.35 -14.59 -11.02
CA ASP A 93 9.31 -13.96 -12.35
C ASP A 93 9.06 -12.45 -12.30
N SER A 94 9.51 -11.78 -13.37
CA SER A 94 9.30 -10.37 -13.72
C SER A 94 7.81 -10.00 -13.89
N ALA A 95 6.89 -10.93 -13.62
CA ALA A 95 5.45 -10.80 -13.77
C ALA A 95 4.76 -10.07 -12.60
N VAL A 96 5.45 -9.82 -11.48
CA VAL A 96 4.85 -9.10 -10.34
C VAL A 96 4.39 -7.68 -10.72
N LEU A 97 5.10 -7.03 -11.63
CA LEU A 97 4.71 -5.73 -12.18
C LEU A 97 3.37 -5.77 -12.96
N ARG A 98 2.96 -6.94 -13.45
CA ARG A 98 1.65 -7.12 -14.13
C ARG A 98 0.50 -7.37 -13.15
N VAL A 99 0.80 -7.63 -11.88
CA VAL A 99 -0.22 -7.85 -10.84
C VAL A 99 -0.85 -6.53 -10.43
N PHE A 100 -0.07 -5.45 -10.43
CA PHE A 100 -0.58 -4.10 -10.19
C PHE A 100 -1.40 -3.63 -11.39
N PRO A 101 -2.56 -3.01 -11.17
CA PRO A 101 -3.42 -2.56 -12.24
C PRO A 101 -2.74 -1.40 -12.95
N GLU A 102 -2.88 -1.33 -14.27
CA GLU A 102 -2.27 -0.26 -15.07
C GLU A 102 -2.73 1.13 -14.61
N SER A 103 -3.90 1.24 -13.99
CA SER A 103 -4.36 2.48 -13.35
C SER A 103 -3.44 2.95 -12.23
N LEU A 104 -2.97 2.06 -11.34
CA LEU A 104 -2.02 2.42 -10.27
C LEU A 104 -0.64 2.75 -10.84
N VAL A 105 -0.19 2.02 -11.86
CA VAL A 105 1.08 2.29 -12.55
C VAL A 105 1.04 3.64 -13.25
N THR A 106 -0.07 3.93 -13.95
CA THR A 106 -0.29 5.20 -14.65
C THR A 106 -0.37 6.35 -13.66
N VAL A 107 -1.10 6.20 -12.56
CA VAL A 107 -1.22 7.26 -11.54
C VAL A 107 0.13 7.55 -10.90
N LEU A 108 0.91 6.52 -10.57
CA LEU A 108 2.28 6.70 -10.06
C LEU A 108 3.23 7.32 -11.09
N GLN A 109 3.02 7.13 -12.39
CA GLN A 109 3.83 7.78 -13.43
C GLN A 109 3.46 9.26 -13.65
N HIS A 110 2.25 9.67 -13.28
CA HIS A 110 1.76 11.05 -13.46
C HIS A 110 1.84 11.91 -12.18
N LEU A 111 2.39 11.37 -11.09
CA LEU A 111 2.74 12.07 -9.84
C LEU A 111 4.25 12.42 -9.80
#